data_AF-A0A259KII3-F1
#
_entry.id   AF-A0A259KII3-F1
#
_cell.length_a   1.000
_cell.length_b   1.000
_cell.length_c   1.000
_cell.angle_alpha   90.00
_cell.angle_beta   90.00
_cell.angle_gamma   90.00
#
_symmetry.space_group_name_H-M   'P 1'
#
loop_
_entity.id
_entity.type
_entity.pdbx_description
1 polymer ?
#
loop_
_entity_poly.entity_id
_entity_poly.type
_entity_poly.pdbx_seq_one_letter_code
_entity_poly.pdbx_strand_id
1 'polypeptide(L)'
;MPRLSTRAQSIFFQLATYWVLALCCSHSFAAEPPLEGRKQVYAVTRDGKQLALGHVQFTPIDQTTTRFKLTLDSPLFVDHFLSMREFKCLDSALEVTCHVPYPYQNPNVITDKNFAWLEHSLLFLFKQPRDFGAKLWNGSYYQFERVGQRLIGRAQAVDLNHISAPSSTPELAPYTPDLRTDAAAGARWIDHLLIE
;
A
#
# COMPACT_ATOMS: atom_id res chain seq x y z
N MET A 1 79.02 -9.79 43.47
CA MET A 1 80.11 -10.20 42.54
C MET A 1 79.48 -10.68 41.24
N PRO A 2 80.11 -10.41 40.09
CA PRO A 2 79.45 -10.03 38.85
C PRO A 2 79.29 -11.20 37.87
N ARG A 3 78.44 -11.04 36.84
CA ARG A 3 78.82 -11.37 35.45
C ARG A 3 77.93 -10.63 34.47
N LEU A 4 78.61 -9.74 33.73
CA LEU A 4 78.18 -9.04 32.53
C LEU A 4 78.15 -9.96 31.31
N SER A 5 77.40 -9.50 30.30
CA SER A 5 77.60 -9.73 28.86
C SER A 5 77.10 -11.09 28.33
N THR A 6 76.37 -11.18 27.21
CA THR A 6 76.83 -10.70 25.90
C THR A 6 75.68 -10.62 24.86
N ARG A 7 75.70 -9.54 24.06
CA ARG A 7 75.38 -9.40 22.61
C ARG A 7 74.43 -10.42 21.96
N ALA A 8 73.31 -10.02 21.36
CA ALA A 8 73.11 -9.19 20.15
C ALA A 8 72.84 -10.03 18.88
N GLN A 9 71.86 -9.54 18.10
CA GLN A 9 71.68 -9.69 16.64
C GLN A 9 71.16 -11.01 16.07
N SER A 10 69.87 -11.00 15.72
CA SER A 10 69.36 -11.46 14.42
C SER A 10 67.87 -11.05 14.34
N ILE A 11 67.52 -9.91 13.74
CA ILE A 11 67.36 -9.68 12.28
C ILE A 11 66.25 -10.57 11.71
N PHE A 12 65.11 -9.89 11.45
CA PHE A 12 64.13 -10.12 10.39
C PHE A 12 63.19 -11.33 10.50
N PHE A 13 62.00 -11.14 9.92
CA PHE A 13 60.89 -12.09 9.74
C PHE A 13 60.01 -12.29 11.01
N GLN A 14 58.75 -11.86 11.11
CA GLN A 14 57.74 -11.49 10.13
C GLN A 14 56.75 -10.48 10.74
N LEU A 15 56.68 -9.30 10.13
CA LEU A 15 55.53 -8.39 10.17
C LEU A 15 54.60 -8.80 9.03
N ALA A 16 53.50 -9.49 9.33
CA ALA A 16 52.32 -9.71 8.48
C ALA A 16 51.43 -10.63 9.33
N THR A 17 50.20 -10.34 9.73
CA THR A 17 49.08 -9.75 9.01
C THR A 17 47.97 -9.70 10.05
N TYR A 18 47.36 -8.56 10.39
CA TYR A 18 45.97 -8.50 10.89
C TYR A 18 45.52 -7.04 10.84
N TRP A 19 45.42 -6.51 9.62
CA TRP A 19 44.50 -5.42 9.33
C TRP A 19 43.10 -6.04 9.26
N VAL A 20 42.43 -6.17 10.41
CA VAL A 20 40.98 -6.45 10.41
C VAL A 20 40.31 -5.14 10.00
N LEU A 21 39.93 -5.06 8.73
CA LEU A 21 39.09 -4.00 8.19
C LEU A 21 37.85 -3.87 9.08
N ALA A 22 37.78 -2.76 9.81
CA ALA A 22 36.52 -2.17 10.22
C ALA A 22 35.82 -1.69 8.94
N LEU A 23 35.17 -2.63 8.25
CA LEU A 23 34.26 -2.34 7.16
C LEU A 23 33.02 -1.71 7.80
N CYS A 24 33.07 -0.39 7.99
CA CYS A 24 31.89 0.42 8.27
C CYS A 24 30.88 0.11 7.16
N CYS A 25 29.85 -0.69 7.48
CA CYS A 25 28.64 -0.75 6.71
C CYS A 25 27.98 0.63 6.79
N SER A 26 28.43 1.54 5.94
CA SER A 26 27.73 2.76 5.59
C SER A 26 26.39 2.34 4.99
N HIS A 27 25.39 2.12 5.85
CA HIS A 27 24.01 2.11 5.41
C HIS A 27 23.70 3.55 4.99
N SER A 28 23.93 3.84 3.71
CA SER A 28 23.38 5.03 3.09
C SER A 28 21.87 4.96 3.30
N PHE A 29 21.34 5.79 4.19
CA PHE A 29 19.93 6.17 4.17
C PHE A 29 19.71 6.96 2.88
N ALA A 30 19.64 6.25 1.75
CA ALA A 30 19.11 6.82 0.53
C ALA A 30 17.63 7.07 0.79
N ALA A 31 17.20 8.33 0.65
CA ALA A 31 15.78 8.64 0.61
C ALA A 31 15.14 7.76 -0.47
N GLU A 32 14.02 7.12 -0.13
CA GLU A 32 13.31 6.29 -1.07
C GLU A 32 12.81 7.20 -2.21
N PRO A 33 13.11 6.86 -3.49
CA PRO A 33 12.75 7.76 -4.58
C PRO A 33 11.23 7.94 -4.63
N PRO A 34 10.69 9.11 -5.02
CA PRO A 34 9.24 9.34 -5.04
C PRO A 34 8.54 8.30 -5.91
N LEU A 35 7.27 7.98 -5.59
CA LEU A 35 6.44 7.18 -6.48
C LEU A 35 6.22 7.94 -7.79
N GLU A 36 6.54 7.30 -8.91
CA GLU A 36 6.43 7.90 -10.24
C GLU A 36 6.03 6.89 -11.31
N GLY A 37 5.56 7.41 -12.43
CA GLY A 37 5.20 6.61 -13.59
C GLY A 37 3.85 5.90 -13.42
N ARG A 38 3.59 4.97 -14.34
CA ARG A 38 2.38 4.15 -14.33
C ARG A 38 2.63 2.87 -13.52
N LYS A 39 1.72 2.57 -12.59
CA LYS A 39 1.72 1.37 -11.75
C LYS A 39 0.42 0.60 -11.95
N GLN A 40 0.50 -0.72 -11.98
CA GLN A 40 -0.67 -1.59 -12.11
C GLN A 40 -1.31 -1.77 -10.73
N VAL A 41 -2.64 -1.72 -10.66
CA VAL A 41 -3.43 -2.02 -9.47
C VAL A 41 -3.94 -3.44 -9.57
N TYR A 42 -3.73 -4.21 -8.51
CA TYR A 42 -4.22 -5.57 -8.36
C TYR A 42 -5.08 -5.70 -7.10
N ALA A 43 -6.18 -6.44 -7.19
CA ALA A 43 -6.80 -7.07 -6.04
C ALA A 43 -6.20 -8.47 -5.88
N VAL A 44 -5.58 -8.73 -4.74
CA VAL A 44 -5.03 -10.05 -4.43
C VAL A 44 -6.06 -10.81 -3.63
N THR A 45 -6.53 -11.92 -4.17
CA THR A 45 -7.51 -12.78 -3.50
C THR A 45 -6.85 -13.61 -2.40
N ARG A 46 -7.67 -14.15 -1.51
CA ARG A 46 -7.22 -15.02 -0.40
C ARG A 46 -6.44 -16.27 -0.83
N ASP A 47 -6.68 -16.78 -2.05
CA ASP A 47 -5.92 -17.88 -2.67
C ASP A 47 -4.66 -17.39 -3.42
N GLY A 48 -4.31 -16.10 -3.31
CA GLY A 48 -3.12 -15.49 -3.88
C GLY A 48 -3.23 -15.09 -5.35
N LYS A 49 -4.41 -15.23 -5.98
CA LYS A 49 -4.62 -14.81 -7.36
C LYS A 49 -4.63 -13.29 -7.45
N GLN A 50 -3.86 -12.74 -8.38
CA GLN A 50 -3.86 -11.32 -8.68
C GLN A 50 -4.87 -10.99 -9.78
N LEU A 51 -5.83 -10.14 -9.46
CA LEU A 51 -6.81 -9.61 -10.40
C LEU A 51 -6.41 -8.19 -10.78
N ALA A 52 -5.96 -8.00 -12.02
CA ALA A 52 -5.62 -6.67 -12.54
C ALA A 52 -6.89 -5.80 -12.60
N LEU A 53 -6.93 -4.70 -11.85
CA LEU A 53 -8.10 -3.81 -11.76
C LEU A 53 -8.00 -2.59 -12.68
N GLY A 54 -6.77 -2.14 -12.96
CA GLY A 54 -6.48 -0.93 -13.70
C GLY A 54 -5.12 -0.37 -13.31
N HIS A 55 -4.92 0.94 -13.39
CA HIS A 55 -3.61 1.53 -13.15
C HIS A 55 -3.70 2.86 -12.41
N VAL A 56 -2.61 3.23 -11.73
CA VAL A 56 -2.40 4.55 -11.16
C VAL A 56 -1.23 5.21 -11.88
N GLN A 57 -1.44 6.41 -12.39
CA GLN A 57 -0.36 7.27 -12.84
C GLN A 57 0.08 8.16 -11.68
N PHE A 58 1.34 8.06 -11.28
CA PHE A 58 1.98 8.94 -10.32
C PHE A 58 2.81 10.02 -11.03
N THR A 59 2.65 11.26 -10.58
CA THR A 59 3.37 12.43 -11.08
C THR A 59 3.88 13.24 -9.88
N PRO A 60 5.20 13.14 -9.55
CA PRO A 60 5.79 13.95 -8.49
C PRO A 60 5.55 15.45 -8.76
N ILE A 61 5.11 16.18 -7.73
CA ILE A 61 4.97 17.64 -7.77
C ILE A 61 6.22 18.28 -7.15
N ASP A 62 6.65 17.75 -6.02
CA ASP A 62 7.83 18.15 -5.27
C ASP A 62 8.50 16.93 -4.60
N GLN A 63 9.41 17.16 -3.66
CA GLN A 63 10.15 16.07 -2.98
C GLN A 63 9.28 15.20 -2.06
N THR A 64 8.09 15.66 -1.69
CA THR A 64 7.22 15.05 -0.67
C THR A 64 5.82 14.75 -1.16
N THR A 65 5.36 15.45 -2.19
CA THR A 65 4.00 15.38 -2.71
C THR A 65 3.99 14.79 -4.11
N THR A 66 3.17 13.76 -4.31
CA THR A 66 2.93 13.14 -5.60
C THR A 66 1.45 13.22 -5.94
N ARG A 67 1.11 13.73 -7.13
CA ARG A 67 -0.24 13.64 -7.67
C ARG A 67 -0.47 12.23 -8.21
N PHE A 68 -1.67 11.71 -8.03
CA PHE A 68 -2.06 10.45 -8.64
C PHE A 68 -3.29 10.59 -9.53
N LYS A 69 -3.41 9.71 -10.52
CA LYS A 69 -4.63 9.51 -11.30
C LYS A 69 -4.91 8.02 -11.40
N LEU A 70 -5.99 7.58 -10.75
CA LEU A 70 -6.48 6.20 -10.82
C LEU A 70 -7.36 6.02 -12.06
N THR A 71 -7.22 4.88 -12.74
CA THR A 71 -8.11 4.44 -13.81
C THR A 71 -8.40 2.95 -13.59
N LEU A 72 -9.68 2.61 -13.40
CA LEU A 72 -10.16 1.25 -13.23
C LEU A 72 -10.90 0.83 -14.50
N ASP A 73 -10.17 0.18 -15.41
CA ASP A 73 -10.61 -0.17 -16.77
C ASP A 73 -10.51 -1.68 -17.04
N SER A 74 -10.40 -2.50 -15.99
CA SER A 74 -10.30 -3.94 -16.13
C SER A 74 -11.56 -4.58 -16.72
N PRO A 75 -11.41 -5.52 -17.67
CA PRO A 75 -12.54 -6.31 -18.18
C PRO A 75 -13.09 -7.31 -17.14
N LEU A 76 -12.43 -7.47 -15.99
CA LEU A 76 -12.93 -8.28 -14.88
C LEU A 76 -14.09 -7.62 -14.14
N PHE A 77 -14.25 -6.30 -14.27
CA PHE A 77 -15.38 -5.60 -13.71
C PHE A 77 -16.64 -5.87 -14.54
N VAL A 78 -17.68 -6.35 -13.86
CA VAL A 78 -19.01 -6.55 -14.43
C VAL A 78 -20.03 -5.66 -13.71
N ASP A 79 -21.14 -5.39 -14.38
CA ASP A 79 -22.12 -4.42 -13.90
C ASP A 79 -23.16 -5.10 -13.03
N HIS A 80 -23.29 -4.63 -11.78
CA HIS A 80 -24.40 -4.99 -10.90
C HIS A 80 -25.27 -3.77 -10.64
N PHE A 81 -26.58 -3.93 -10.80
CA PHE A 81 -27.56 -2.92 -10.41
C PHE A 81 -27.90 -3.09 -8.93
N LEU A 82 -27.28 -2.28 -8.08
CA LEU A 82 -27.52 -2.28 -6.64
C LEU A 82 -28.21 -0.97 -6.26
N SER A 83 -29.42 -1.06 -5.72
CA SER A 83 -30.18 0.11 -5.26
C SER A 83 -30.37 1.19 -6.35
N MET A 84 -30.80 0.77 -7.54
CA MET A 84 -31.05 1.63 -8.71
C MET A 84 -29.79 2.32 -9.28
N ARG A 85 -28.59 1.90 -8.86
CA ARG A 85 -27.32 2.40 -9.38
C ARG A 85 -26.48 1.25 -9.88
N GLU A 86 -25.74 1.50 -10.96
CA GLU A 86 -24.77 0.57 -11.48
C GLU A 86 -23.49 0.65 -10.66
N PHE A 87 -22.97 -0.51 -10.27
CA PHE A 87 -21.67 -0.66 -9.64
C PHE A 87 -20.81 -1.60 -10.48
N LYS A 88 -19.53 -1.25 -10.63
CA LYS A 88 -18.52 -2.12 -11.23
C LYS A 88 -18.02 -3.11 -10.19
N CYS A 89 -18.25 -4.40 -10.42
CA CYS A 89 -18.01 -5.45 -9.43
C CYS A 89 -17.10 -6.57 -9.94
N LEU A 90 -16.34 -7.14 -9.01
CA LEU A 90 -15.65 -8.41 -9.17
C LEU A 90 -16.56 -9.50 -8.63
N ASP A 91 -16.83 -10.51 -9.46
CA ASP A 91 -17.68 -11.64 -9.09
C ASP A 91 -16.85 -12.87 -8.71
N SER A 92 -17.24 -13.49 -7.60
CA SER A 92 -16.83 -14.84 -7.25
C SER A 92 -17.98 -15.63 -6.63
N ALA A 93 -17.80 -16.94 -6.53
CA ALA A 93 -18.72 -17.81 -5.82
C ALA A 93 -18.78 -17.52 -4.30
N LEU A 94 -17.78 -16.83 -3.74
CA LEU A 94 -17.67 -16.56 -2.31
C LEU A 94 -18.28 -15.21 -1.93
N GLU A 95 -17.95 -14.19 -2.71
CA GLU A 95 -18.25 -12.78 -2.41
C GLU A 95 -18.28 -11.97 -3.71
N VAL A 96 -19.21 -11.02 -3.78
CA VAL A 96 -19.23 -9.99 -4.82
C VAL A 96 -18.65 -8.72 -4.22
N THR A 97 -17.60 -8.19 -4.82
CA THR A 97 -16.89 -6.99 -4.34
C THR A 97 -17.04 -5.88 -5.38
N CYS A 98 -17.69 -4.78 -5.01
CA CYS A 98 -18.04 -3.70 -5.92
C CYS A 98 -17.27 -2.43 -5.59
N HIS A 99 -16.65 -1.80 -6.59
CA HIS A 99 -15.98 -0.51 -6.42
C HIS A 99 -17.00 0.58 -6.10
N VAL A 100 -16.69 1.40 -5.11
CA VAL A 100 -17.52 2.52 -4.67
C VAL A 100 -16.72 3.80 -4.89
N PRO A 101 -16.99 4.54 -5.98
CA PRO A 101 -16.31 5.79 -6.24
C PRO A 101 -16.59 6.80 -5.13
N TYR A 102 -15.53 7.44 -4.60
CA TYR A 102 -15.71 8.58 -3.72
C TYR A 102 -16.38 9.74 -4.49
N PRO A 103 -17.55 10.24 -4.05
CA PRO A 103 -18.40 11.08 -4.89
C PRO A 103 -18.07 12.57 -4.85
N TYR A 104 -17.12 12.99 -4.01
CA TYR A 104 -16.78 14.40 -3.79
C TYR A 104 -15.38 14.74 -4.30
N GLN A 105 -15.12 16.04 -4.48
CA GLN A 105 -13.80 16.52 -4.82
C GLN A 105 -12.79 16.17 -3.73
N ASN A 106 -11.58 15.84 -4.16
CA ASN A 106 -10.43 15.59 -3.31
C ASN A 106 -9.16 16.06 -4.05
N PRO A 107 -8.04 16.29 -3.34
CA PRO A 107 -6.84 16.87 -3.95
C PRO A 107 -6.07 15.89 -4.86
N ASN A 108 -6.37 14.58 -4.81
CA ASN A 108 -5.67 13.53 -5.57
C ASN A 108 -4.14 13.57 -5.40
N VAL A 109 -3.70 13.81 -4.17
CA VAL A 109 -2.28 13.80 -3.78
C VAL A 109 -2.01 12.77 -2.70
N ILE A 110 -0.80 12.25 -2.69
CA ILE A 110 -0.25 11.41 -1.63
C ILE A 110 1.12 11.95 -1.20
N THR A 111 1.54 11.54 -0.02
CA THR A 111 2.92 11.67 0.45
C THR A 111 3.45 10.31 0.86
N ASP A 112 4.75 10.19 1.14
CA ASP A 112 5.36 8.92 1.56
C ASP A 112 4.75 8.30 2.83
N LYS A 113 4.04 9.12 3.63
CA LYS A 113 3.42 8.69 4.89
C LYS A 113 1.90 8.78 4.88
N ASN A 114 1.30 9.30 3.80
CA ASN A 114 -0.14 9.50 3.73
C ASN A 114 -0.66 9.17 2.33
N PHE A 115 -1.32 8.02 2.24
CA PHE A 115 -1.96 7.54 1.03
C PHE A 115 -3.48 7.69 1.07
N ALA A 116 -4.04 8.35 2.09
CA ALA A 116 -5.47 8.30 2.40
C ALA A 116 -6.36 8.64 1.20
N TRP A 117 -5.99 9.62 0.37
CA TRP A 117 -6.79 9.94 -0.82
C TRP A 117 -6.77 8.85 -1.89
N LEU A 118 -5.65 8.17 -2.08
CA LEU A 118 -5.58 6.99 -2.95
C LEU A 118 -6.41 5.83 -2.37
N GLU A 119 -6.36 5.64 -1.05
CA GLU A 119 -7.17 4.64 -0.33
C GLU A 119 -8.68 4.91 -0.52
N HIS A 120 -9.10 6.17 -0.46
CA HIS A 120 -10.49 6.58 -0.69
C HIS A 120 -10.94 6.45 -2.15
N SER A 121 -10.01 6.54 -3.11
CA SER A 121 -10.30 6.23 -4.52
C SER A 121 -10.51 4.72 -4.76
N LEU A 122 -10.08 3.87 -3.83
CA LEU A 122 -10.15 2.41 -3.88
C LEU A 122 -11.03 1.84 -2.76
N LEU A 123 -12.19 2.46 -2.52
CA LEU A 123 -13.21 1.91 -1.65
C LEU A 123 -14.03 0.84 -2.37
N PHE A 124 -14.41 -0.19 -1.62
CA PHE A 124 -15.28 -1.24 -2.12
C PHE A 124 -16.41 -1.51 -1.12
N LEU A 125 -17.53 -2.02 -1.61
CA LEU A 125 -18.51 -2.71 -0.79
C LEU A 125 -18.47 -4.21 -1.13
N PHE A 126 -18.84 -5.05 -0.17
CA PHE A 126 -18.98 -6.48 -0.42
C PHE A 126 -20.37 -7.00 -0.03
N LYS A 127 -20.81 -8.05 -0.74
CA LYS A 127 -22.05 -8.77 -0.46
C LYS A 127 -21.92 -10.26 -0.79
N GLN A 128 -22.83 -11.07 -0.27
CA GLN A 128 -22.94 -12.46 -0.74
C GLN A 128 -23.53 -12.48 -2.16
N PRO A 129 -23.17 -13.46 -3.02
CA PRO A 129 -23.73 -13.54 -4.37
C PRO A 129 -25.27 -13.57 -4.39
N ARG A 130 -25.90 -14.20 -3.40
CA ARG A 130 -27.37 -14.26 -3.24
C ARG A 130 -28.04 -12.97 -2.77
N ASP A 131 -27.27 -11.98 -2.30
CA ASP A 131 -27.81 -10.71 -1.84
C ASP A 131 -28.10 -9.80 -3.04
N PHE A 132 -29.29 -9.22 -3.10
CA PHE A 132 -29.70 -8.31 -4.19
C PHE A 132 -29.30 -6.85 -3.93
N GLY A 133 -29.36 -6.37 -2.69
CA GLY A 133 -29.14 -4.97 -2.34
C GLY A 133 -27.69 -4.64 -2.00
N ALA A 134 -27.31 -3.37 -2.18
CA ALA A 134 -26.07 -2.84 -1.60
C ALA A 134 -26.18 -2.81 -0.07
N LYS A 135 -25.13 -3.23 0.60
CA LYS A 135 -24.97 -3.11 2.06
C LYS A 135 -23.84 -2.13 2.33
N LEU A 136 -24.16 -0.84 2.45
CA LEU A 136 -23.14 0.21 2.59
C LEU A 136 -22.34 0.10 3.90
N TRP A 137 -22.91 -0.51 4.94
CA TRP A 137 -22.17 -0.82 6.15
C TRP A 137 -21.13 -1.96 5.98
N ASN A 138 -21.10 -2.62 4.82
CA ASN A 138 -20.10 -3.63 4.44
C ASN A 138 -19.00 -3.00 3.56
N GLY A 139 -18.39 -1.92 4.03
CA GLY A 139 -17.28 -1.27 3.34
C GLY A 139 -15.97 -2.02 3.53
N SER A 140 -15.17 -2.07 2.46
CA SER A 140 -13.77 -2.47 2.49
C SER A 140 -12.91 -1.26 2.14
N TYR A 141 -12.01 -0.97 3.06
CA TYR A 141 -10.97 0.04 2.99
C TYR A 141 -9.62 -0.67 2.93
N TYR A 142 -8.66 -0.13 2.20
CA TYR A 142 -7.33 -0.72 2.12
C TYR A 142 -6.28 0.31 2.53
N GLN A 143 -5.71 0.14 3.72
CA GLN A 143 -4.66 1.02 4.22
C GLN A 143 -3.34 0.65 3.55
N PHE A 144 -2.78 1.56 2.76
CA PHE A 144 -1.53 1.34 2.05
C PHE A 144 -0.32 1.58 2.95
N GLU A 145 0.60 0.62 2.88
CA GLU A 145 1.97 0.78 3.34
C GLU A 145 2.90 0.66 2.14
N ARG A 146 3.96 1.47 2.16
CA ARG A 146 4.97 1.50 1.12
C ARG A 146 6.09 0.51 1.44
N VAL A 147 6.41 -0.34 0.47
CA VAL A 147 7.54 -1.28 0.52
C VAL A 147 8.31 -1.17 -0.79
N GLY A 148 9.37 -0.36 -0.82
CA GLY A 148 10.07 -0.08 -2.07
C GLY A 148 9.23 0.81 -3.00
N GLN A 149 9.08 0.34 -4.22
CA GLN A 149 8.22 0.94 -5.25
C GLN A 149 6.81 0.33 -5.27
N ARG A 150 6.46 -0.46 -4.25
CA ARG A 150 5.16 -1.13 -4.13
C ARG A 150 4.33 -0.50 -3.03
N LEU A 151 3.01 -0.53 -3.20
CA LEU A 151 2.05 -0.25 -2.14
C LEU A 151 1.25 -1.51 -1.83
N ILE A 152 1.21 -1.89 -0.56
CA ILE A 152 0.46 -3.05 -0.06
C ILE A 152 -0.70 -2.50 0.79
N GLY A 153 -1.92 -2.67 0.31
CA GLY A 153 -3.14 -2.17 0.92
C GLY A 153 -3.77 -3.22 1.82
N ARG A 154 -3.63 -3.09 3.13
CA ARG A 154 -4.19 -4.02 4.11
C ARG A 154 -5.70 -3.77 4.32
N ALA A 155 -6.50 -4.82 4.24
CA ALA A 155 -7.96 -4.71 4.36
C ALA A 155 -8.41 -4.26 5.76
N GLN A 156 -9.34 -3.32 5.77
CA GLN A 156 -10.06 -2.81 6.94
C GLN A 156 -11.55 -2.69 6.60
N ALA A 157 -12.41 -2.80 7.61
CA ALA A 157 -13.84 -2.57 7.52
C ALA A 157 -14.18 -1.11 7.81
N VAL A 158 -15.12 -0.56 7.06
CA VAL A 158 -15.68 0.79 7.23
C VAL A 158 -17.19 0.81 6.97
N ASP A 159 -17.89 1.80 7.50
CA ASP A 159 -19.26 2.10 7.10
C ASP A 159 -19.29 3.15 5.98
N LEU A 160 -19.70 2.74 4.77
CA LEU A 160 -19.80 3.62 3.60
C LEU A 160 -20.92 4.66 3.70
N ASN A 161 -21.83 4.53 4.66
CA ASN A 161 -22.80 5.59 4.93
C ASN A 161 -22.13 6.89 5.41
N HIS A 162 -20.90 6.82 5.95
CA HIS A 162 -20.15 8.00 6.38
C HIS A 162 -19.83 8.97 5.23
N ILE A 163 -19.73 8.47 4.00
CA ILE A 163 -19.47 9.28 2.79
C ILE A 163 -20.73 9.55 1.96
N SER A 164 -21.92 9.35 2.54
CA SER A 164 -23.19 9.63 1.86
C SER A 164 -23.50 11.13 1.70
N ALA A 165 -22.82 11.97 2.48
CA ALA A 165 -22.89 13.42 2.43
C ALA A 165 -21.45 14.02 2.35
N PRO A 166 -21.29 15.20 1.74
CA PRO A 166 -19.98 15.85 1.65
C PRO A 166 -19.45 16.21 3.03
N SER A 167 -18.14 16.03 3.22
CA SER A 167 -17.45 16.49 4.43
C SER A 167 -17.39 18.02 4.49
N SER A 168 -17.47 18.57 5.69
CA SER A 168 -17.19 20.00 5.95
C SER A 168 -15.69 20.33 5.85
N THR A 169 -14.82 19.33 5.79
CA THR A 169 -13.36 19.45 5.66
C THR A 169 -12.87 18.71 4.40
N PRO A 170 -13.06 19.26 3.19
CA PRO A 170 -12.81 18.56 1.93
C PRO A 170 -11.34 18.19 1.67
N GLU A 171 -10.40 18.83 2.36
CA GLU A 171 -8.96 18.53 2.27
C GLU A 171 -8.54 17.31 3.11
N LEU A 172 -9.40 16.86 4.03
CA LEU A 172 -9.15 15.72 4.90
C LEU A 172 -9.96 14.51 4.43
N ALA A 173 -9.28 13.39 4.29
CA ALA A 173 -9.90 12.13 3.91
C ALA A 173 -10.86 11.65 5.03
N PRO A 174 -12.14 11.35 4.72
CA PRO A 174 -13.17 11.09 5.75
C PRO A 174 -12.91 9.93 6.72
N TYR A 175 -12.29 8.84 6.28
CA TYR A 175 -12.02 7.68 7.14
C TYR A 175 -10.74 7.84 7.93
N THR A 176 -10.87 8.41 9.13
CA THR A 176 -9.80 8.44 10.15
C THR A 176 -9.57 7.04 10.77
N PRO A 177 -8.43 6.80 11.44
CA PRO A 177 -8.13 5.49 12.03
C PRO A 177 -9.21 4.93 12.96
N ASP A 178 -9.91 5.76 13.71
CA ASP A 178 -10.99 5.38 14.64
C ASP A 178 -12.29 4.95 13.94
N LEU A 179 -12.49 5.34 12.68
CA LEU A 179 -13.63 4.94 11.85
C LEU A 179 -13.37 3.65 11.06
N ARG A 180 -12.20 3.04 11.25
CA ARG A 180 -11.74 1.85 10.54
C ARG A 180 -11.49 0.73 11.55
N THR A 181 -11.79 -0.49 11.16
CA THR A 181 -11.47 -1.67 11.97
C THR A 181 -10.69 -2.66 11.13
N ASP A 182 -9.61 -3.21 11.65
CA ASP A 182 -8.83 -4.22 10.92
C ASP A 182 -9.71 -5.43 10.57
N ALA A 183 -9.65 -5.85 9.30
CA ALA A 183 -10.29 -7.09 8.90
C ALA A 183 -9.48 -8.27 9.48
N ALA A 184 -10.17 -9.27 10.04
CA ALA A 184 -9.51 -10.50 10.45
C ALA A 184 -8.89 -11.20 9.23
N ALA A 185 -7.75 -11.87 9.43
CA ALA A 185 -7.05 -12.56 8.36
C ALA A 185 -7.97 -13.58 7.66
N GLY A 186 -7.99 -13.54 6.31
CA GLY A 186 -8.84 -14.41 5.49
C GLY A 186 -10.35 -14.18 5.64
N ALA A 187 -10.79 -13.13 6.35
CA ALA A 187 -12.21 -12.83 6.51
C ALA A 187 -12.85 -12.35 5.21
N ARG A 188 -12.08 -11.72 4.31
CA ARG A 188 -12.54 -11.18 3.02
C ARG A 188 -12.06 -12.05 1.86
N TRP A 189 -12.77 -11.99 0.72
CA TRP A 189 -12.30 -12.68 -0.49
C TRP A 189 -11.09 -11.97 -1.10
N ILE A 190 -11.16 -10.65 -1.24
CA ILE A 190 -10.00 -9.82 -1.54
C ILE A 190 -9.23 -9.61 -0.23
N ASP A 191 -8.02 -10.15 -0.18
CA ASP A 191 -7.19 -10.13 1.02
C ASP A 191 -6.47 -8.78 1.17
N HIS A 192 -5.87 -8.29 0.09
CA HIS A 192 -5.21 -6.99 0.05
C HIS A 192 -5.20 -6.42 -1.37
N LEU A 193 -4.89 -5.13 -1.47
CA LEU A 193 -4.55 -4.51 -2.74
C LEU A 193 -3.03 -4.44 -2.91
N LEU A 194 -2.57 -4.53 -4.15
CA LEU A 194 -1.17 -4.36 -4.52
C LEU A 194 -1.07 -3.35 -5.66
N ILE A 195 -0.13 -2.41 -5.54
CA ILE A 195 0.21 -1.46 -6.61
C ILE A 195 1.70 -1.58 -6.91
N GLU A 196 2.08 -1.91 -8.15
CA GLU A 196 3.49 -2.08 -8.57
C GLU A 196 3.79 -1.75 -10.04
#